data_AF-A0A6A8FGR5-F1
#
_entry.id   AF-A0A6A8FGR5-F1
#
_cell.length_a   1.000
_cell.length_b   1.000
_cell.length_c   1.000
_cell.angle_alpha   90.00
_cell.angle_beta   90.00
_cell.angle_gamma   90.00
#
_symmetry.space_group_name_H-M   'P 1'
#
loop_
_entity.id
_entity.type
_entity.pdbx_description
1 polymer ?
#
loop_
_entity_poly.entity_id
_entity_poly.type
_entity_poly.pdbx_seq_one_letter_code
_entity_poly.pdbx_strand_id
1 'polypeptide(L)'
;MQTVGRIPRWVIEKDPSWEKAVHSNYDILEWTKKGADLRATCDPASMFCDVMIEERNQHLDLSDPISKFNNKSRLSTFASADIARYLSSRYLNPRFDINRTGLFKFHKL
;
A
#
# COMPACT_ATOMS: atom_id res chain seq x y z
N MET A 1 -7.30 -18.04 12.23
CA MET A 1 -6.77 -16.65 12.18
C MET A 1 -5.86 -16.52 10.98
N GLN A 2 -6.37 -16.00 9.87
CA GLN A 2 -5.58 -15.77 8.67
C GLN A 2 -5.18 -14.29 8.60
N THR A 3 -3.88 -14.03 8.46
CA THR A 3 -3.36 -12.68 8.26
C THR A 3 -3.66 -12.24 6.82
N VAL A 4 -4.47 -11.19 6.67
CA VAL A 4 -4.89 -10.65 5.37
C VAL A 4 -3.83 -9.73 4.79
N GLY A 5 -3.07 -9.05 5.65
CA GLY A 5 -2.00 -8.17 5.23
C GLY A 5 -1.45 -7.32 6.37
N ARG A 6 -0.40 -6.57 6.05
CA ARG A 6 0.30 -5.70 7.00
C ARG A 6 0.08 -4.24 6.61
N ILE A 7 -0.34 -3.41 7.56
CA ILE A 7 -0.61 -1.99 7.34
C ILE A 7 0.20 -1.11 8.30
N PRO A 8 0.55 0.13 7.94
CA PRO A 8 1.23 1.04 8.85
C PRO A 8 0.37 1.37 10.07
N ARG A 9 1.00 1.43 11.23
CA ARG A 9 0.32 1.69 12.50
C ARG A 9 -0.40 3.04 12.53
N TRP A 10 0.22 4.06 11.94
CA TRP A 10 -0.36 5.40 11.89
C TRP A 10 -1.72 5.44 11.16
N VAL A 11 -1.98 4.51 10.24
CA VAL A 11 -3.27 4.42 9.53
C VAL A 11 -4.38 4.04 10.50
N ILE A 12 -4.13 3.04 11.35
CA ILE A 12 -5.08 2.59 12.37
C ILE A 12 -5.28 3.66 13.43
N GLU A 13 -4.21 4.31 13.87
CA GLU A 13 -4.29 5.34 14.91
C GLU A 13 -5.01 6.63 14.47
N LYS A 14 -5.02 6.93 13.17
CA LYS A 14 -5.68 8.12 12.61
C LYS A 14 -7.10 7.85 12.12
N ASP A 15 -7.44 6.59 11.85
CA ASP A 15 -8.75 6.21 11.34
C ASP A 15 -9.74 5.96 12.49
N PRO A 16 -10.80 6.79 12.63
CA PRO A 16 -11.77 6.68 13.72
C PRO A 16 -12.66 5.43 13.64
N SER A 17 -12.59 4.67 12.53
CA SER A 17 -13.25 3.39 12.42
C SER A 17 -12.58 2.28 13.22
N TRP A 18 -11.35 2.48 13.69
CA TRP A 18 -10.64 1.53 14.55
C TRP A 18 -10.77 1.88 16.03
N GLU A 19 -11.07 0.89 16.85
CA GLU A 19 -11.11 1.01 18.30
C GLU A 19 -10.04 0.15 18.94
N LYS A 20 -9.38 0.66 19.98
CA LYS A 20 -8.44 -0.13 20.78
C LYS A 20 -9.19 -1.19 21.56
N ALA A 21 -8.73 -2.44 21.48
CA ALA A 21 -9.31 -3.52 22.25
C ALA A 21 -8.98 -3.34 23.74
N VAL A 22 -9.96 -3.64 24.60
CA VAL A 22 -9.90 -3.46 26.06
C VAL A 22 -8.88 -4.40 26.71
N HIS A 23 -8.56 -5.54 26.07
CA HIS A 23 -7.68 -6.58 26.60
C HIS A 23 -6.26 -6.52 26.01
N SER A 24 -5.80 -5.35 25.54
CA SER A 24 -4.43 -5.22 25.05
C SER A 24 -3.45 -5.45 26.20
N ASN A 25 -2.76 -6.60 26.18
CA ASN A 25 -1.61 -6.86 27.03
C ASN A 25 -0.52 -5.83 26.69
N TYR A 26 0.32 -5.44 27.67
CA TYR A 26 1.36 -4.44 27.46
C TYR A 26 2.31 -4.75 26.29
N ASP A 27 2.45 -6.03 25.94
CA ASP A 27 3.33 -6.50 24.87
C ASP A 27 2.70 -6.46 23.47
N ILE A 28 1.38 -6.32 23.36
CA ILE A 28 0.68 -6.37 22.06
C ILE A 28 -0.47 -5.37 22.05
N LEU A 29 -0.39 -4.42 21.13
CA LEU A 29 -1.48 -3.50 20.87
C LEU A 29 -2.45 -4.12 19.90
N GLU A 30 -3.73 -3.96 20.20
CA GLU A 30 -4.80 -4.60 19.48
C GLU A 30 -5.90 -3.59 19.17
N TRP A 31 -6.39 -3.65 17.94
CA TRP A 31 -7.49 -2.83 17.46
C TRP A 31 -8.55 -3.68 16.76
N THR A 32 -9.78 -3.25 16.84
CA THR A 32 -10.93 -3.84 16.15
C THR A 32 -11.57 -2.79 15.26
N LYS A 33 -11.94 -3.16 14.04
CA LYS A 33 -12.59 -2.24 13.10
C LYS A 33 -14.10 -2.26 13.28
N LYS A 34 -14.74 -1.09 13.38
CA LYS A 34 -16.20 -0.98 13.40
C LYS A 34 -16.79 -1.41 12.07
N GLY A 35 -17.82 -2.26 12.13
CA GLY A 35 -18.58 -2.68 10.96
C GLY A 35 -17.82 -3.62 10.01
N ALA A 36 -16.64 -4.11 10.40
CA ALA A 36 -15.91 -5.14 9.70
C ALA A 36 -15.35 -6.13 10.72
N ASP A 37 -15.38 -7.43 10.42
CA ASP A 37 -14.78 -8.47 11.28
C ASP A 37 -13.26 -8.50 11.10
N LEU A 38 -12.63 -7.34 11.29
CA LEU A 38 -11.20 -7.11 11.15
C LEU A 38 -10.59 -6.74 12.49
N ARG A 39 -9.49 -7.40 12.80
CA ARG A 39 -8.67 -7.17 13.99
C ARG A 39 -7.25 -6.86 13.53
N ALA A 40 -6.62 -5.85 14.12
CA ALA A 40 -5.24 -5.52 13.87
C ALA A 40 -4.42 -5.72 15.14
N THR A 41 -3.30 -6.42 15.04
CA THR A 41 -2.35 -6.61 16.15
C THR A 41 -1.02 -6.00 15.79
N CYS A 42 -0.36 -5.33 16.73
CA CYS A 42 1.01 -4.89 16.54
C CYS A 42 1.82 -4.94 17.81
N ASP A 43 3.11 -5.13 17.61
CA ASP A 43 4.10 -4.89 18.65
C ASP A 43 4.17 -3.36 18.95
N PRO A 44 4.23 -2.94 20.23
CA PRO A 44 4.37 -1.54 20.61
C PRO A 44 5.55 -0.81 19.95
N ALA A 45 6.64 -1.50 19.65
CA ALA A 45 7.83 -0.96 18.98
C ALA A 45 7.75 -1.05 17.45
N SER A 46 6.79 -1.78 16.88
CA SER A 46 6.61 -1.92 15.43
C SER A 46 5.89 -0.71 14.83
N MET A 47 6.35 -0.28 13.65
CA MET A 47 5.68 0.74 12.82
C MET A 47 4.50 0.19 12.01
N PHE A 48 4.29 -1.13 12.05
CA PHE A 48 3.28 -1.83 11.26
C PHE A 48 2.46 -2.78 12.12
N CYS A 49 1.19 -2.92 11.76
CA CYS A 49 0.23 -3.83 12.37
C CYS A 49 -0.17 -4.92 11.36
N ASP A 50 -0.32 -6.15 11.85
CA ASP A 50 -0.84 -7.27 11.08
C ASP A 50 -2.36 -7.30 11.22
N VAL A 51 -3.05 -7.35 10.09
CA VAL A 51 -4.52 -7.37 10.02
C VAL A 51 -5.00 -8.79 9.81
N MET A 52 -5.93 -9.22 10.66
CA MET A 52 -6.54 -10.54 10.70
C MET A 52 -8.05 -10.41 10.54
N ILE A 53 -8.68 -11.40 9.89
CA ILE A 53 -10.13 -11.55 9.91
C ILE A 53 -10.51 -12.41 11.12
N GLU A 54 -11.46 -11.92 11.92
CA GLU A 54 -12.02 -12.66 13.04
C GLU A 54 -13.12 -13.59 12.51
N GLU A 55 -12.73 -14.82 12.18
CA GLU A 55 -13.65 -15.87 11.69
C GLU A 55 -14.63 -16.30 12.80
N ARG A 56 -15.77 -15.61 12.87
CA ARG A 56 -16.92 -16.10 13.65
C ARG A 56 -17.63 -17.19 12.85
N ASN A 57 -17.16 -18.43 12.93
CA ASN A 57 -17.84 -19.67 12.51
C ASN A 57 -18.85 -19.53 11.36
N GLN A 58 -18.41 -19.16 10.16
CA GLN A 58 -19.22 -19.29 8.96
C GLN A 58 -18.41 -20.00 7.90
N HIS A 59 -18.64 -21.31 7.86
CA HIS A 59 -18.50 -22.16 6.69
C HIS A 59 -19.38 -21.57 5.57
N LEU A 60 -18.87 -20.57 4.88
CA LEU A 60 -19.41 -20.10 3.61
C LEU A 60 -18.23 -19.89 2.66
N ASP A 61 -18.16 -20.80 1.70
CA ASP A 61 -17.38 -20.69 0.48
C ASP A 61 -17.36 -19.25 -0.05
N LEU A 62 -16.21 -18.59 0.09
CA LEU A 62 -15.87 -17.42 -0.71
C LEU A 62 -14.42 -17.53 -1.18
N SER A 63 -14.16 -18.58 -1.96
CA SER A 63 -13.22 -18.47 -3.06
C SER A 63 -13.75 -17.41 -4.05
N ASP A 64 -13.49 -16.14 -3.74
CA ASP A 64 -13.27 -15.00 -4.65
C ASP A 64 -13.62 -13.67 -3.95
N PRO A 65 -12.60 -12.85 -3.61
CA PRO A 65 -12.22 -11.81 -4.56
C PRO A 65 -10.71 -11.57 -4.62
N ILE A 66 -9.90 -12.62 -4.85
CA ILE A 66 -8.46 -12.42 -5.14
C ILE A 66 -8.25 -11.92 -6.58
N SER A 67 -9.26 -12.10 -7.46
CA SER A 67 -9.25 -11.62 -8.85
C SER A 67 -9.11 -10.08 -9.02
N LYS A 68 -9.47 -9.26 -8.03
CA LYS A 68 -9.38 -7.78 -8.16
C LYS A 68 -8.03 -7.17 -7.82
N PHE A 69 -7.10 -7.89 -7.19
CA PHE A 69 -5.78 -7.34 -6.86
C PHE A 69 -4.74 -7.47 -7.99
N ASN A 70 -5.02 -8.25 -9.03
CA ASN A 70 -4.11 -8.40 -10.17
C ASN A 70 -4.03 -7.18 -11.11
N ASN A 71 -4.85 -6.15 -10.89
CA ASN A 71 -4.82 -4.90 -11.66
C ASN A 71 -3.93 -3.79 -11.04
N LYS A 72 -3.22 -4.06 -9.94
CA LYS A 72 -2.25 -3.09 -9.37
C LYS A 72 -1.03 -2.88 -10.26
N SER A 73 -0.61 -3.89 -11.02
CA SER A 73 0.53 -3.76 -11.94
C SER A 73 0.28 -2.70 -13.01
N ARG A 74 -0.93 -2.66 -13.61
CA ARG A 74 -1.28 -1.67 -14.64
C ARG A 74 -1.44 -0.25 -14.10
N LEU A 75 -2.10 -0.05 -12.97
CA LEU A 75 -2.22 1.27 -12.35
C LEU A 75 -0.85 1.79 -11.88
N SER A 76 0.01 0.90 -11.38
CA SER A 76 1.40 1.23 -11.05
C SER A 76 2.20 1.62 -12.29
N THR A 77 2.02 0.99 -13.45
CA THR A 77 2.71 1.38 -14.68
C THR A 77 2.33 2.80 -15.13
N PHE A 78 1.06 3.19 -15.04
CA PHE A 78 0.63 4.56 -15.37
C PHE A 78 1.12 5.59 -14.35
N ALA A 79 0.99 5.31 -13.05
CA ALA A 79 1.50 6.18 -11.99
C ALA A 79 3.04 6.32 -12.05
N SER A 80 3.76 5.23 -12.33
CA SER A 80 5.22 5.25 -12.50
C SER A 80 5.65 6.00 -13.76
N ALA A 81 4.88 5.91 -14.85
CA ALA A 81 5.14 6.66 -16.07
C ALA A 81 4.98 8.18 -15.85
N ASP A 82 3.97 8.60 -15.09
CA ASP A 82 3.76 10.00 -14.73
C ASP A 82 4.84 10.52 -13.77
N ILE A 83 5.28 9.71 -12.81
CA ILE A 83 6.41 10.06 -11.93
C ILE A 83 7.70 10.22 -12.74
N ALA A 84 8.02 9.28 -13.63
CA ALA A 84 9.20 9.37 -14.48
C ALA A 84 9.15 10.60 -15.39
N ARG A 85 7.98 10.90 -15.97
CA ARG A 85 7.77 12.09 -16.80
C ARG A 85 7.95 13.38 -15.98
N TYR A 86 7.42 13.44 -14.77
CA TYR A 86 7.56 14.59 -13.87
C TYR A 86 9.02 14.81 -13.45
N LEU A 87 9.73 13.74 -13.07
CA LEU A 87 11.15 13.79 -12.72
C LEU A 87 12.04 14.16 -13.92
N SER A 88 11.70 13.70 -15.12
CA SER A 88 12.41 14.07 -16.36
C SER A 88 12.02 15.44 -16.92
N SER A 89 11.09 16.15 -16.28
CA SER A 89 10.63 17.46 -16.76
C SER A 89 11.71 18.53 -16.63
N ARG A 90 11.66 19.52 -17.52
CA ARG A 90 12.57 20.67 -17.53
C ARG A 90 12.44 21.57 -16.29
N TYR A 91 11.32 21.45 -15.56
CA TYR A 91 11.09 22.22 -14.33
C TYR A 91 11.94 21.71 -13.17
N LEU A 92 12.10 20.39 -13.03
CA LEU A 92 12.94 19.79 -11.99
C LEU A 92 14.39 19.60 -12.43
N ASN A 93 14.63 19.40 -13.73
CA ASN A 93 15.95 19.16 -14.29
C ASN A 93 16.30 20.17 -15.40
N PRO A 94 16.48 21.47 -15.06
CA PRO A 94 16.77 22.52 -16.05
C PRO A 94 18.13 22.36 -16.74
N ARG A 95 19.02 21.49 -16.23
CA ARG A 95 20.33 21.20 -16.81
C ARG A 95 20.31 20.10 -17.88
N PHE A 96 19.22 19.33 -17.99
CA PHE A 96 19.05 18.29 -19.00
C PHE A 96 18.23 18.85 -20.18
N ASP A 97 18.81 19.82 -20.89
CA ASP A 97 18.27 20.22 -22.18
C ASP A 97 18.71 19.20 -23.25
N ILE A 98 17.76 18.40 -23.72
CA ILE A 98 17.93 17.46 -24.84
C ILE A 98 18.41 18.17 -26.11
N ASN A 99 18.18 19.48 -26.24
CA ASN A 99 18.69 20.28 -27.36
C ASN A 99 20.22 20.49 -27.31
N ARG A 100 20.89 20.16 -26.19
CA ARG A 100 22.35 20.26 -26.04
C ARG A 100 23.09 18.96 -26.33
N THR A 101 22.41 17.83 -26.33
CA THR A 101 22.94 16.57 -26.84
C THR A 101 22.44 16.36 -28.26
N GLY A 102 23.12 17.01 -29.21
CA GLY A 102 23.04 16.66 -30.62
C GLY A 102 23.47 15.20 -30.79
N LEU A 103 22.49 14.30 -30.76
CA LEU A 103 22.63 12.96 -31.32
C LEU A 103 23.06 13.14 -32.77
N PHE A 104 24.32 12.83 -33.04
CA PHE A 104 24.89 12.82 -34.38
C PHE A 104 23.98 11.98 -35.27
N LYS A 105 23.33 12.68 -36.20
CA LYS A 105 22.57 12.11 -37.30
C LYS A 105 23.60 11.35 -38.15
N PHE A 106 23.68 10.03 -38.00
CA PHE A 106 24.47 9.21 -38.90
C PHE A 106 23.90 9.38 -40.31
N HIS A 107 24.61 10.15 -41.13
CA HIS A 107 24.35 10.23 -42.55
C HIS A 107 24.83 8.94 -43.19
N LYS A 108 23.89 8.33 -43.91
CA LYS A 108 24.03 7.20 -44.81
C LYS A 108 25.17 7.45 -45.80
N LEU A 109 26.09 6.49 -45.94
CA LEU A 109 26.87 6.22 -47.14
C LEU A 109 26.76 4.71 -47.41
#